data_AF-A0A9E6QZ42-F1
#
_entry.id   AF-A0A9E6QZ42-F1
#
_cell.length_a   1.000
_cell.length_b   1.000
_cell.length_c   1.000
_cell.angle_alpha   90.00
_cell.angle_beta   90.00
_cell.angle_gamma   90.00
#
_symmetry.space_group_name_H-M   'P 1'
#
loop_
_entity.id
_entity.type
_entity.pdbx_description
1 polymer ?
#
loop_
_entity_poly.entity_id
_entity_poly.type
_entity_poly.pdbx_seq_one_letter_code
_entity_poly.pdbx_strand_id
1 'polypeptide(L)'
;MLAGVDSEEQDREVRSFPVLIRDADPWRRTLAENGCADLTAIMEPGISALLAIHARGADCRPAAHALWQEFTAARRAMLALLPPSGGMGPKRSA
;
A
#
# COMPACT_ATOMS: atom_id res chain seq x y z
N MET A 1 14.53 -9.20 0.97
CA MET A 1 13.49 -10.24 1.01
C MET A 1 12.69 -10.05 2.29
N LEU A 2 11.39 -9.81 2.20
CA LEU A 2 10.49 -9.68 3.36
C LEU A 2 9.54 -10.88 3.31
N ALA A 3 9.33 -11.57 4.43
CA ALA A 3 8.52 -12.80 4.48
C ALA A 3 8.96 -13.94 3.53
N GLY A 4 10.22 -13.96 3.07
CA GLY A 4 10.67 -14.95 2.08
C GLY A 4 10.20 -14.66 0.65
N VAL A 5 9.69 -13.46 0.39
CA VAL A 5 9.28 -12.98 -0.94
C VAL A 5 10.31 -11.98 -1.47
N ASP A 6 10.65 -12.12 -2.75
CA ASP A 6 11.51 -11.18 -3.45
C ASP A 6 10.94 -9.77 -3.36
N SER A 7 11.84 -8.78 -3.29
CA SER A 7 11.42 -7.38 -3.24
C SER A 7 10.66 -7.04 -4.52
N GLU A 8 9.44 -6.51 -4.39
CA GLU A 8 8.74 -5.93 -5.54
C GLU A 8 9.60 -4.81 -6.14
N GLU A 9 9.80 -4.83 -7.45
CA GLU A 9 10.44 -3.73 -8.15
C GLU A 9 9.61 -2.47 -7.91
N GLN A 10 10.27 -1.38 -7.49
CA GLN A 10 9.60 -0.23 -6.92
C GLN A 10 8.73 0.47 -7.98
N ASP A 11 7.46 0.12 -7.96
CA ASP A 11 6.52 0.33 -9.06
C ASP A 11 6.27 1.82 -9.33
N ARG A 12 6.26 2.21 -10.61
CA ARG A 12 6.12 3.62 -11.02
C ARG A 12 4.85 4.25 -10.48
N GLU A 13 3.78 3.47 -10.37
CA GLU A 13 2.50 3.90 -9.82
C GLU A 13 2.61 4.34 -8.36
N VAL A 14 3.40 3.64 -7.57
CA VAL A 14 3.56 3.90 -6.14
C VAL A 14 4.33 5.19 -5.89
N ARG A 15 5.35 5.43 -6.71
CA ARG A 15 6.08 6.71 -6.69
C ARG A 15 5.19 7.88 -7.10
N SER A 16 4.28 7.64 -8.05
CA SER A 16 3.39 8.69 -8.59
C SER A 16 2.16 8.93 -7.72
N PHE A 17 1.80 7.96 -6.86
CA PHE A 17 0.58 7.97 -6.07
C PHE A 17 0.37 9.25 -5.25
N PRO A 18 1.33 9.78 -4.47
CA PRO A 18 1.10 10.97 -3.65
C PRO A 18 0.73 12.22 -4.46
N VAL A 19 1.30 12.35 -5.65
CA VAL A 19 1.01 13.47 -6.56
C VAL A 19 -0.38 13.29 -7.18
N LEU A 20 -0.67 12.08 -7.68
CA LEU A 20 -1.90 11.80 -8.41
C LEU A 20 -3.15 11.77 -7.50
N ILE A 21 -3.03 11.28 -6.27
CA ILE A 21 -4.15 11.22 -5.32
C ILE A 21 -4.51 12.60 -4.75
N ARG A 22 -3.53 13.50 -4.66
CA ARG A 22 -3.75 14.89 -4.23
C ARG A 22 -4.64 15.65 -5.21
N ASP A 23 -4.48 15.36 -6.50
CA ASP A 23 -5.20 16.03 -7.58
C ASP A 23 -6.52 15.30 -7.95
N ALA A 24 -6.87 14.23 -7.22
CA ALA A 24 -8.11 13.47 -7.41
C ALA A 24 -9.32 14.10 -6.69
N ASP A 25 -10.52 13.59 -6.97
CA ASP A 25 -11.74 14.01 -6.27
C ASP A 25 -11.59 13.83 -4.75
N PRO A 26 -12.14 14.75 -3.92
CA PRO A 26 -11.96 14.73 -2.47
C PRO A 26 -12.31 13.38 -1.80
N TRP A 27 -13.34 12.69 -2.29
CA TRP A 27 -13.75 11.40 -1.73
C TRP A 27 -12.70 10.30 -1.94
N ARG A 28 -11.97 10.31 -3.06
CA ARG A 28 -10.88 9.35 -3.34
C ARG A 28 -9.73 9.58 -2.39
N ARG A 29 -9.41 10.84 -2.14
CA ARG A 29 -8.37 11.24 -1.19
C ARG A 29 -8.73 10.81 0.23
N THR A 30 -9.94 11.10 0.70
CA THR A 30 -10.39 10.66 2.03
C THR A 30 -10.35 9.14 2.16
N LEU A 31 -10.77 8.41 1.11
CA LEU A 31 -10.71 6.95 1.13
C LEU A 31 -9.27 6.42 1.16
N ALA A 32 -8.33 7.06 0.46
CA ALA A 32 -6.92 6.74 0.53
C ALA A 32 -6.31 7.06 1.90
N GLU A 33 -6.66 8.19 2.51
CA GLU A 33 -6.22 8.56 3.86
C GLU A 33 -6.70 7.55 4.90
N ASN A 34 -7.97 7.13 4.82
CA ASN A 34 -8.52 6.06 5.67
C ASN A 34 -7.81 4.73 5.43
N GLY A 35 -7.55 4.35 4.17
CA GLY A 35 -6.82 3.13 3.84
C GLY A 35 -5.40 3.11 4.40
N CYS A 36 -4.70 4.25 4.41
CA CYS A 36 -3.40 4.38 5.07
C CYS A 36 -3.48 4.18 6.60
N ALA A 37 -4.53 4.74 7.23
CA ALA A 37 -4.77 4.56 8.66
C ALA A 37 -5.07 3.09 8.99
N ASP A 38 -5.92 2.43 8.20
CA ASP A 38 -6.24 1.01 8.34
C ASP A 38 -4.99 0.13 8.18
N LEU A 39 -4.16 0.42 7.16
CA LEU A 39 -2.88 -0.26 6.98
C LEU A 39 -1.96 -0.11 8.18
N THR A 40 -1.89 1.09 8.75
CA THR A 40 -1.07 1.34 9.95
C THR A 40 -1.60 0.51 11.14
N ALA A 41 -2.92 0.49 11.32
CA ALA A 41 -3.59 -0.23 12.39
C ALA A 41 -3.37 -1.76 12.33
N ILE A 42 -3.16 -2.34 11.15
CA ILE A 42 -2.84 -3.77 11.01
C ILE A 42 -1.34 -4.06 11.02
N MET A 43 -0.52 -3.19 10.43
CA MET A 43 0.91 -3.46 10.21
C MET A 43 1.72 -3.33 11.50
N GLU A 44 1.46 -2.30 12.31
CA GLU A 44 2.18 -2.10 13.57
C GLU A 44 2.04 -3.28 14.55
N PRO A 45 0.82 -3.73 14.90
CA PRO A 45 0.67 -4.91 15.76
C PRO A 45 1.07 -6.21 15.05
N GLY A 46 0.83 -6.34 13.75
CA GLY A 46 1.22 -7.51 12.97
C GLY A 46 2.74 -7.76 12.99
N ILE A 47 3.53 -6.72 12.70
CA ILE A 47 4.99 -6.79 12.76
C ILE A 47 5.46 -7.06 14.20
N SER A 48 4.85 -6.40 15.19
CA SER A 48 5.18 -6.63 16.61
C SER A 48 4.97 -8.08 17.02
N ALA A 49 3.87 -8.71 16.56
CA ALA A 49 3.60 -10.12 16.80
C ALA A 49 4.61 -11.04 16.11
N LEU A 50 4.99 -10.74 14.85
CA LEU A 50 6.02 -11.51 14.12
C LEU A 50 7.37 -11.47 14.82
N LEU A 51 7.78 -10.30 15.32
CA LEU A 51 9.01 -10.13 16.09
C LEU A 51 8.96 -10.93 17.40
N ALA A 52 7.83 -10.93 18.09
CA ALA A 52 7.65 -11.69 19.32
C ALA A 52 7.69 -13.22 19.10
N ILE A 53 7.10 -13.72 18.02
CA ILE A 53 7.15 -15.13 17.62
C ILE A 53 8.59 -15.52 17.27
N HIS A 54 9.27 -14.69 16.47
CA HIS A 54 10.65 -14.91 16.07
C HIS A 54 11.61 -14.94 17.27
N ALA A 55 11.44 -14.03 18.24
CA ALA A 55 12.24 -13.99 19.46
C ALA A 55 12.10 -15.26 20.33
N ARG A 56 10.99 -16.01 20.17
CA ARG A 56 10.75 -17.30 20.83
C ARG A 56 11.32 -18.49 20.04
N GLY A 57 11.99 -18.25 18.91
CA GLY A 57 12.54 -19.28 18.04
C GLY A 57 11.48 -20.04 17.22
N ALA A 58 10.24 -19.56 17.18
CA ALA A 58 9.17 -20.16 16.40
C ALA A 58 9.20 -19.65 14.95
N ASP A 59 8.71 -20.48 14.02
CA ASP A 59 8.61 -20.13 12.62
C ASP A 59 7.48 -19.11 12.39
N CYS A 60 7.85 -17.87 12.10
CA CYS A 60 6.90 -16.80 11.79
C CYS A 60 6.63 -16.62 10.29
N ARG A 61 7.25 -17.42 9.40
CA ARG A 61 7.14 -17.25 7.93
C ARG A 61 5.70 -17.33 7.42
N PRO A 62 4.84 -18.28 7.86
CA PRO A 62 3.47 -18.34 7.37
C PRO A 62 2.66 -17.08 7.71
N ALA A 63 2.81 -16.59 8.95
CA ALA A 63 2.15 -15.38 9.40
C ALA A 63 2.69 -14.13 8.69
N ALA A 64 4.00 -14.07 8.45
CA ALA A 64 4.63 -12.98 7.70
C ALA A 64 4.13 -12.94 6.24
N HIS A 65 3.96 -14.10 5.62
CA HIS A 65 3.45 -14.21 4.25
C HIS A 65 2.00 -13.73 4.15
N ALA A 66 1.15 -14.13 5.11
CA ALA A 66 -0.23 -13.67 5.17
C ALA A 66 -0.31 -12.14 5.35
N LEU A 67 0.44 -11.58 6.31
CA LEU A 67 0.48 -10.13 6.53
C LEU A 67 0.96 -9.36 5.29
N TRP A 68 1.97 -9.91 4.59
CA TRP A 68 2.47 -9.31 3.34
C TRP A 68 1.43 -9.34 2.21
N GLN A 69 0.68 -10.43 2.08
CA GLN A 69 -0.39 -10.55 1.09
C GLN A 69 -1.51 -9.53 1.35
N GLU A 70 -1.94 -9.38 2.60
CA GLU A 70 -2.95 -8.39 3.00
C GLU A 70 -2.48 -6.96 2.72
N PHE A 71 -1.25 -6.63 3.12
CA PHE A 71 -0.65 -5.33 2.81
C PHE A 71 -0.62 -5.06 1.31
N THR A 72 -0.18 -6.04 0.52
CA THR A 72 -0.07 -5.90 -0.94
C THR A 72 -1.44 -5.73 -1.59
N ALA A 73 -2.45 -6.48 -1.15
CA ALA A 73 -3.82 -6.36 -1.63
C ALA A 73 -4.42 -4.98 -1.31
N ALA A 74 -4.31 -4.53 -0.07
CA ALA A 74 -4.78 -3.22 0.36
C ALA A 74 -4.07 -2.08 -0.38
N ARG A 75 -2.75 -2.16 -0.56
CA ARG A 75 -1.99 -1.20 -1.37
C ARG A 75 -2.45 -1.15 -2.82
N ARG A 76 -2.69 -2.29 -3.46
CA ARG A 76 -3.24 -2.34 -4.83
C ARG A 76 -4.63 -1.70 -4.91
N ALA A 77 -5.49 -1.93 -3.91
CA ALA A 77 -6.80 -1.29 -3.83
C ALA A 77 -6.69 0.24 -3.70
N MET A 78 -5.73 0.74 -2.91
CA MET A 78 -5.46 2.18 -2.84
C MET A 78 -4.96 2.75 -4.17
N LEU A 79 -4.04 2.07 -4.86
CA LEU A 79 -3.58 2.51 -6.18
C LEU A 79 -4.72 2.56 -7.20
N ALA A 80 -5.70 1.67 -7.11
CA ALA A 80 -6.89 1.68 -7.96
C ALA A 80 -7.81 2.91 -7.71
N LEU A 81 -7.62 3.67 -6.63
CA LEU A 81 -8.30 4.95 -6.41
C LEU A 81 -7.77 6.08 -7.29
N LEU A 82 -6.59 5.90 -7.90
CA LEU A 82 -6.05 6.89 -8.82
C LEU A 82 -7.00 7.12 -10.01
N PRO A 83 -7.09 8.36 -10.51
CA PRO A 83 -7.84 8.61 -11.73
C PRO A 83 -7.23 7.77 -12.88
N PRO A 84 -8.06 7.22 -13.78
CA PRO A 84 -7.55 6.49 -14.94
C PRO A 84 -6.58 7.39 -15.72
N SER A 85 -5.45 6.83 -16.12
CA SER A 85 -4.40 7.54 -16.85
C SER A 85 -4.86 7.90 -18.27
N GLY A 86 -5.70 8.92 -18.40
CA GLY A 86 -6.20 9.40 -19.68
C GLY A 86 -7.47 10.23 -19.52
N GLY A 87 -7.34 11.56 -19.60
CA GLY A 87 -8.54 12.41 -19.73
C GLY A 87 -8.41 13.91 -19.50
N MET A 88 -7.39 14.40 -18.80
CA MET A 88 -7.21 15.86 -18.64
C MET A 88 -5.73 16.24 -18.70
N GLY A 89 -5.18 16.22 -19.90
CA GLY A 89 -4.13 17.17 -20.24
C GLY A 89 -4.76 18.58 -20.26
N PRO A 90 -4.04 19.63 -19.82
CA PRO A 90 -4.57 20.99 -19.91
C PRO A 90 -4.90 21.30 -21.37
N LYS A 91 -6.09 21.84 -21.63
CA LYS A 91 -6.34 22.54 -22.89
C LYS A 91 -5.36 23.70 -22.93
N ARG A 92 -4.27 23.53 -23.66
CA ARG A 92 -3.37 24.63 -24.02
C ARG A 92 -4.19 25.55 -24.92
N SER A 93 -4.80 26.58 -24.34
CA SER A 93 -5.36 27.67 -25.14
C SER A 93 -4.20 28.38 -25.81
N ALA A 94 -4.28 28.43 -27.14
CA ALA A 94 -3.37 29.17 -28.02
C ALA A 94 -3.53 30.68 -27.84
#